data_AF-X0ZTD3-F1
#
_entry.id   AF-X0ZTD3-F1
#
_cell.length_a   1.000
_cell.length_b   1.000
_cell.length_c   1.000
_cell.angle_alpha   90.00
_cell.angle_beta   90.00
_cell.angle_gamma   90.00
#
_symmetry.space_group_name_H-M   'P 1'
#
loop_
_entity.id
_entity.type
_entity.pdbx_description
1 polymer ?
#
loop_
_entity_poly.entity_id
_entity_poly.type
_entity_poly.pdbx_seq_one_letter_code
_entity_poly.pdbx_strand_id
1 'polypeptide(L)'
;ALNLTNLSLGLAIFFLSRILGSLYFINNVDNKVLVHRASHLLKFCSIAFLVFFLLFTGLILTREGFAVNPETQEVYMEKYKYLHNFIQMPVVLVIFLLGVVGVLAGIYMGAFKKSGKGIWFAGAGTIFTVFSIFLLAGFNNTAFYPSTYDLQSSLTIQNASSSKYTLTVMSYVSLLVPFVIAYIWYAWKSLNKKKINEKDIINDDMAY
;
A
#
# COMPACT_ATOMS: atom_id res chain seq x y z
N ALA A 1 -17.94 -9.97 -14.05
CA ALA A 1 -16.92 -10.32 -15.07
C ALA A 1 -15.52 -10.18 -14.45
N LEU A 2 -14.59 -11.09 -14.76
CA LEU A 2 -13.20 -11.01 -14.27
C LEU A 2 -12.49 -9.81 -14.91
N ASN A 3 -12.20 -8.77 -14.12
CA ASN A 3 -11.48 -7.59 -14.59
C ASN A 3 -9.98 -7.79 -14.36
N LEU A 4 -9.19 -7.76 -15.45
CA LEU A 4 -7.75 -7.96 -15.44
C LEU A 4 -7.01 -6.96 -14.51
N THR A 5 -7.46 -5.71 -14.45
CA THR A 5 -6.89 -4.69 -13.56
C THR A 5 -7.10 -5.06 -12.10
N ASN A 6 -8.29 -5.55 -11.74
CA ASN A 6 -8.60 -5.93 -10.36
C ASN A 6 -7.87 -7.22 -9.96
N LEU A 7 -7.76 -8.18 -10.88
CA LEU A 7 -7.03 -9.43 -10.65
C LEU A 7 -5.53 -9.17 -10.45
N SER A 8 -4.93 -8.34 -11.30
CA SER A 8 -3.51 -7.96 -11.17
C SER A 8 -3.26 -7.21 -9.85
N LEU A 9 -4.14 -6.29 -9.44
CA LEU A 9 -4.06 -5.64 -8.13
C LEU A 9 -4.14 -6.64 -6.98
N GLY A 10 -5.13 -7.54 -7.01
CA GLY A 10 -5.32 -8.55 -5.95
C GLY A 10 -4.11 -9.47 -5.80
N LEU A 11 -3.55 -9.94 -6.94
CA LEU A 11 -2.34 -10.77 -6.93
C LEU A 11 -1.10 -9.98 -6.47
N ALA A 12 -0.96 -8.71 -6.87
CA ALA A 12 0.12 -7.85 -6.39
C ALA A 12 0.07 -7.69 -4.87
N ILE A 13 -1.10 -7.40 -4.29
CA ILE A 13 -1.28 -7.26 -2.84
C ILE A 13 -1.00 -8.58 -2.12
N PHE A 14 -1.45 -9.71 -2.68
CA PHE A 14 -1.18 -11.04 -2.13
C PHE A 14 0.32 -11.35 -2.06
N PHE A 15 1.09 -11.08 -3.12
CA PHE A 15 2.54 -11.31 -3.07
C PHE A 15 3.25 -10.29 -2.19
N LEU A 16 2.77 -9.04 -2.15
CA LEU A 16 3.33 -8.00 -1.27
C LEU A 16 3.17 -8.36 0.21
N SER A 17 2.03 -8.90 0.62
CA SER A 17 1.82 -9.34 2.01
C SER A 17 2.78 -10.47 2.39
N ARG A 18 3.03 -11.43 1.47
CA ARG A 18 4.02 -12.50 1.66
C ARG A 18 5.46 -11.97 1.73
N ILE A 19 5.78 -10.96 0.94
CA ILE A 19 7.09 -10.27 0.97
C ILE A 19 7.30 -9.61 2.34
N LEU A 20 6.34 -8.82 2.80
CA LEU A 20 6.40 -8.15 4.11
C LEU A 20 6.48 -9.16 5.26
N GLY A 21 5.68 -10.24 5.21
CA GLY A 21 5.76 -11.32 6.19
C GLY A 21 7.13 -12.02 6.20
N SER A 22 7.70 -12.28 5.03
CA SER A 22 9.04 -12.89 4.93
C SER A 22 10.13 -11.95 5.48
N LEU A 23 10.04 -10.65 5.20
CA LEU A 23 10.94 -9.64 5.75
C LEU A 23 10.82 -9.51 7.27
N TYR A 24 9.60 -9.61 7.80
CA TYR A 24 9.35 -9.64 9.23
C TYR A 24 10.01 -10.86 9.89
N PHE A 25 9.87 -12.06 9.30
CA PHE A 25 10.55 -13.25 9.79
C PHE A 25 12.07 -13.11 9.78
N ILE A 26 12.65 -12.55 8.72
CA ILE A 26 14.09 -12.28 8.63
C ILE A 26 14.57 -11.32 9.73
N ASN A 27 13.73 -10.37 10.14
CA ASN A 27 14.06 -9.41 11.19
C ASN A 27 13.96 -10.01 12.61
N ASN A 28 12.88 -10.75 12.89
CA ASN A 28 12.48 -11.09 14.27
C ASN A 28 12.77 -12.53 14.70
N VAL A 29 13.15 -13.43 13.79
CA VAL A 29 13.45 -14.84 14.11
C VAL A 29 14.95 -15.07 14.13
N ASP A 30 15.47 -15.70 15.19
CA ASP A 30 16.89 -16.04 15.34
C ASP A 30 17.17 -17.51 14.96
N ASN A 31 16.79 -17.90 13.74
CA ASN A 31 17.06 -19.23 13.19
C ASN A 31 17.57 -19.12 11.75
N LYS A 32 18.81 -19.57 11.53
CA LYS A 32 19.49 -19.47 10.22
C LYS A 32 18.77 -20.24 9.11
N VAL A 33 18.14 -21.37 9.42
CA VAL A 33 17.38 -22.19 8.46
C VAL A 33 16.11 -21.45 8.03
N LEU A 34 15.37 -20.88 8.98
CA LEU A 34 14.15 -20.11 8.69
C LEU A 34 14.46 -18.83 7.91
N VAL A 35 15.50 -18.09 8.30
CA VAL A 35 15.96 -16.90 7.57
C VAL A 35 16.36 -17.27 6.14
N HIS A 36 17.04 -18.41 5.94
CA HIS A 36 17.40 -18.86 4.60
C HIS A 36 16.17 -19.18 3.74
N ARG A 37 15.21 -19.97 4.29
CA ARG A 37 13.96 -20.30 3.60
C ARG A 37 13.12 -19.05 3.28
N ALA A 38 13.00 -18.13 4.24
CA ALA A 38 12.30 -16.86 4.06
C ALA A 38 12.95 -16.01 2.95
N SER A 39 14.29 -15.93 2.91
CA SER A 39 15.00 -15.21 1.84
C SER A 39 14.81 -15.83 0.45
N HIS A 40 14.69 -17.16 0.38
CA HIS A 40 14.43 -17.87 -0.88
C HIS A 40 13.00 -17.64 -1.36
N LEU A 41 12.01 -17.76 -0.46
CA LEU A 41 10.61 -17.48 -0.75
C LEU A 41 10.41 -16.02 -1.20
N LEU A 42 11.08 -15.08 -0.51
CA LEU A 42 11.05 -13.66 -0.81
C LEU A 42 11.44 -13.39 -2.28
N LYS A 43 12.46 -14.06 -2.82
CA LYS A 43 12.87 -13.90 -4.23
C LYS A 43 11.76 -14.29 -5.20
N PHE A 44 11.18 -15.48 -5.00
CA PHE A 44 10.11 -15.97 -5.86
C PHE A 44 8.87 -15.07 -5.79
N CYS A 45 8.44 -14.72 -4.58
CA CYS A 45 7.31 -13.81 -4.39
C CYS A 45 7.58 -12.41 -4.95
N SER A 46 8.82 -11.91 -4.90
CA SER A 46 9.20 -10.61 -5.46
C SER A 46 9.06 -10.56 -6.97
N ILE A 47 9.45 -11.63 -7.68
CA ILE A 47 9.28 -11.70 -9.13
C ILE A 47 7.79 -11.66 -9.49
N ALA A 48 6.97 -12.49 -8.83
CA ALA A 48 5.53 -12.50 -9.07
C ALA A 48 4.88 -11.15 -8.72
N PHE A 49 5.25 -10.56 -7.58
CA PHE A 49 4.81 -9.21 -7.19
C PHE A 49 5.12 -8.18 -8.26
N LEU A 50 6.37 -8.11 -8.75
CA LEU A 50 6.78 -7.13 -9.73
C LEU A 50 6.03 -7.27 -11.05
N VAL A 51 5.82 -8.50 -11.53
CA VAL A 51 5.04 -8.76 -12.74
C VAL A 51 3.61 -8.22 -12.59
N PHE A 52 2.91 -8.57 -11.51
CA PHE A 52 1.54 -8.13 -11.31
C PHE A 52 1.43 -6.64 -10.98
N PHE A 53 2.38 -6.08 -10.23
CA PHE A 53 2.42 -4.67 -9.86
C PHE A 53 2.69 -3.77 -11.08
N LEU A 54 3.66 -4.15 -11.94
CA LEU A 54 3.94 -3.40 -13.17
C LEU A 54 2.80 -3.54 -14.16
N LEU A 55 2.21 -4.72 -14.29
CA LEU A 55 1.01 -4.93 -15.11
C LEU A 55 -0.14 -4.02 -14.62
N PHE A 56 -0.45 -4.04 -13.32
CA PHE A 56 -1.47 -3.18 -12.74
C PHE A 56 -1.19 -1.70 -12.99
N THR A 57 0.04 -1.24 -12.72
CA THR A 57 0.45 0.16 -12.86
C THR A 57 0.37 0.60 -14.33
N GLY A 58 0.88 -0.21 -15.27
CA GLY A 58 0.78 0.08 -16.70
C GLY A 58 -0.66 0.15 -17.19
N LEU A 59 -1.52 -0.79 -16.74
CA LEU A 59 -2.94 -0.78 -17.07
C LEU A 59 -3.65 0.47 -16.52
N ILE A 60 -3.39 0.88 -15.28
CA ILE A 60 -3.97 2.09 -14.69
C ILE A 60 -3.54 3.34 -15.45
N LEU A 61 -2.25 3.49 -15.73
CA LEU A 61 -1.71 4.67 -16.41
C LEU A 61 -2.24 4.82 -17.84
N THR A 62 -2.54 3.71 -18.51
CA THR A 62 -3.05 3.70 -19.89
C THR A 62 -4.58 3.74 -20.00
N ARG A 63 -5.29 3.58 -18.88
CA ARG A 63 -6.74 3.50 -18.88
C ARG A 63 -7.40 4.85 -19.10
N GLU A 64 -8.58 4.81 -19.69
CA GLU A 64 -9.54 5.91 -19.58
C GLU A 64 -10.10 5.95 -18.15
N GLY A 65 -10.20 7.16 -17.60
CA GLY A 65 -10.70 7.39 -16.25
C GLY A 65 -11.84 8.40 -16.22
N PHE A 66 -12.55 8.43 -15.10
CA PHE A 66 -13.72 9.28 -14.88
C PHE A 66 -13.25 10.64 -14.36
N ALA A 67 -13.13 11.60 -15.27
CA ALA A 67 -12.81 12.98 -14.97
C ALA A 67 -14.08 13.78 -14.67
N VAL A 68 -13.94 14.81 -13.84
CA VAL A 68 -15.01 15.72 -13.46
C VAL A 68 -14.65 17.10 -13.97
N ASN A 69 -15.57 17.75 -14.68
CA ASN A 69 -15.38 19.15 -15.06
C ASN A 69 -15.55 20.04 -13.80
N PRO A 70 -14.55 20.86 -13.41
CA PRO A 70 -14.65 21.71 -12.23
C PRO A 70 -15.79 22.72 -12.27
N GLU A 71 -16.13 23.21 -13.48
CA GLU A 71 -17.13 24.27 -13.66
C GLU A 71 -18.54 23.70 -13.80
N THR A 72 -18.72 22.68 -14.63
CA THR A 72 -20.06 22.08 -14.89
C THR A 72 -20.40 20.92 -13.95
N GLN A 73 -19.42 20.40 -13.20
CA GLN A 73 -19.53 19.19 -12.37
C GLN A 73 -19.92 17.92 -13.13
N GLU A 74 -19.86 17.95 -14.46
CA GLU A 74 -20.18 16.81 -15.30
C GLU A 74 -19.05 15.79 -15.31
N VAL A 75 -19.41 14.52 -15.17
CA VAL A 75 -18.49 13.40 -15.23
C VAL A 75 -18.34 12.94 -16.68
N TYR A 76 -17.10 12.88 -17.17
CA TYR A 76 -16.78 12.43 -18.52
C TYR A 76 -15.57 11.48 -18.52
N MET A 77 -15.40 10.75 -19.61
CA MET A 77 -14.28 9.83 -19.78
C MET A 77 -13.08 10.56 -20.38
N GLU A 78 -11.96 10.57 -19.66
CA GLU A 78 -10.70 11.16 -20.09
C GLU A 78 -9.67 10.05 -20.35
N LYS A 79 -9.07 10.07 -21.54
CA LYS A 79 -8.00 9.13 -21.90
C LYS A 79 -6.73 9.43 -21.11
N TYR A 80 -6.06 8.39 -20.61
CA TYR A 80 -4.83 8.51 -19.80
C TYR A 80 -5.03 9.33 -18.51
N LYS A 81 -6.24 9.35 -17.94
CA LYS A 81 -6.58 10.19 -16.79
C LYS A 81 -5.57 10.09 -15.64
N TYR A 82 -5.24 8.87 -15.23
CA TYR A 82 -4.34 8.65 -14.10
C TYR A 82 -2.89 9.05 -14.41
N LEU A 83 -2.48 8.99 -15.68
CA LEU A 83 -1.18 9.51 -16.09
C LEU A 83 -1.18 11.04 -16.05
N HIS A 84 -2.22 11.69 -16.57
CA HIS A 84 -2.37 13.15 -16.47
C HIS A 84 -2.42 13.61 -15.01
N ASN A 85 -3.09 12.87 -14.14
CA ASN A 85 -3.11 13.14 -12.70
C ASN A 85 -1.70 13.14 -12.09
N PHE A 86 -0.82 12.21 -12.47
CA PHE A 86 0.57 12.22 -11.99
C PHE A 86 1.37 13.40 -12.51
N ILE A 87 1.16 13.80 -13.77
CA ILE A 87 1.83 14.96 -14.37
C ILE A 87 1.37 16.26 -13.69
N GLN A 88 0.08 16.37 -13.40
CA GLN A 88 -0.53 17.55 -12.76
C GLN A 88 -0.28 17.59 -11.25
N MET A 89 -0.04 16.44 -10.61
CA MET A 89 0.29 16.32 -9.18
C MET A 89 1.71 15.76 -8.97
N PRO A 90 2.77 16.54 -9.25
CA PRO A 90 4.15 16.05 -9.19
C PRO A 90 4.57 15.55 -7.80
N VAL A 91 4.01 16.14 -6.74
CA VAL A 91 4.27 15.67 -5.36
C VAL A 91 3.78 14.23 -5.16
N VAL A 92 2.59 13.90 -5.67
CA VAL A 92 2.04 12.53 -5.58
C VAL A 92 2.88 11.55 -6.37
N LEU A 93 3.39 11.97 -7.55
CA LEU A 93 4.32 11.16 -8.34
C LEU A 93 5.63 10.88 -7.56
N VAL A 94 6.21 11.89 -6.92
CA VAL A 94 7.44 11.71 -6.12
C VAL A 94 7.19 10.74 -4.96
N ILE A 95 6.09 10.87 -4.23
CA ILE A 95 5.74 9.95 -3.13
C ILE A 95 5.56 8.53 -3.67
N PHE A 96 4.91 8.35 -4.82
CA PHE A 96 4.74 7.05 -5.46
C PHE A 96 6.10 6.42 -5.81
N LEU A 97 6.99 7.18 -6.44
CA LEU A 97 8.33 6.71 -6.81
C LEU A 97 9.19 6.36 -5.59
N LEU A 98 9.17 7.20 -4.55
CA LEU A 98 9.83 6.90 -3.26
C LEU A 98 9.28 5.63 -2.63
N GLY A 99 7.96 5.43 -2.73
CA GLY A 99 7.29 4.22 -2.30
C GLY A 99 7.82 2.97 -3.00
N VAL A 100 7.83 2.99 -4.33
CA VAL A 100 8.31 1.89 -5.17
C VAL A 100 9.79 1.59 -4.90
N VAL A 101 10.64 2.63 -4.84
CA VAL A 101 12.06 2.48 -4.51
C VAL A 101 12.25 1.89 -3.11
N GLY A 102 11.45 2.31 -2.13
CA GLY A 102 11.48 1.76 -0.78
C GLY A 102 11.15 0.26 -0.73
N VAL A 103 10.12 -0.17 -1.46
CA VAL A 103 9.77 -1.59 -1.59
C VAL A 103 10.89 -2.39 -2.25
N LEU A 104 11.45 -1.89 -3.36
CA LEU A 104 12.56 -2.54 -4.05
C LEU A 104 13.82 -2.63 -3.18
N ALA A 105 14.15 -1.56 -2.44
CA ALA A 105 15.27 -1.56 -1.51
C ALA A 105 15.08 -2.58 -0.38
N GLY A 106 13.86 -2.65 0.19
CA GLY A 106 13.54 -3.64 1.22
C GLY A 106 13.62 -5.08 0.72
N ILE A 107 13.10 -5.35 -0.49
CA ILE A 107 13.24 -6.64 -1.17
C ILE A 107 14.72 -6.98 -1.38
N TYR A 108 15.52 -6.05 -1.90
CA TYR A 108 16.94 -6.27 -2.15
C TYR A 108 17.71 -6.62 -0.87
N MET A 109 17.45 -5.87 0.21
CA MET A 109 18.07 -6.09 1.52
C MET A 109 17.68 -7.44 2.12
N GLY A 110 16.42 -7.86 2.02
CA GLY A 110 15.98 -9.16 2.53
C GLY A 110 16.44 -10.34 1.68
N ALA A 111 16.37 -10.21 0.35
CA ALA A 111 16.59 -11.32 -0.57
C ALA A 111 18.08 -11.62 -0.80
N PHE A 112 18.92 -10.58 -0.87
CA PHE A 112 20.34 -10.72 -1.19
C PHE A 112 21.24 -10.51 0.02
N LYS A 113 20.95 -9.50 0.84
CA LYS A 113 21.76 -9.20 2.04
C LYS A 113 21.27 -9.94 3.29
N LYS A 114 20.11 -10.62 3.24
CA LYS A 114 19.46 -11.29 4.38
C LYS A 114 19.35 -10.37 5.61
N SER A 115 19.18 -9.07 5.37
CA SER A 115 19.20 -8.06 6.41
C SER A 115 17.78 -7.84 6.96
N GLY A 116 17.65 -7.91 8.29
CA GLY A 116 16.39 -7.59 8.98
C GLY A 116 15.91 -6.16 8.75
N LYS A 117 16.79 -5.23 8.34
CA LYS A 117 16.42 -3.84 8.05
C LYS A 117 15.49 -3.70 6.84
N GLY A 118 15.37 -4.73 5.99
CA GLY A 118 14.54 -4.68 4.79
C GLY A 118 13.06 -4.40 5.07
N ILE A 119 12.53 -4.83 6.23
CA ILE A 119 11.13 -4.58 6.61
C ILE A 119 10.82 -3.08 6.76
N TRP A 120 11.78 -2.28 7.23
CA TRP A 120 11.56 -0.85 7.45
C TRP A 120 11.45 -0.09 6.13
N PHE A 121 12.31 -0.42 5.16
CA PHE A 121 12.24 0.16 3.82
C PHE A 121 10.99 -0.31 3.06
N ALA A 122 10.70 -1.62 3.06
CA ALA A 122 9.54 -2.15 2.35
C ALA A 122 8.21 -1.73 3.00
N GLY A 123 8.15 -1.66 4.33
CA GLY A 123 6.95 -1.22 5.06
C GLY A 123 6.64 0.24 4.76
N ALA A 124 7.62 1.14 4.94
CA ALA A 124 7.44 2.56 4.60
C ALA A 124 7.14 2.76 3.12
N GLY A 125 7.86 2.04 2.24
CA GLY A 125 7.64 2.10 0.79
C GLY A 125 6.23 1.66 0.39
N THR A 126 5.70 0.61 1.02
CA THR A 126 4.32 0.14 0.80
C THR A 126 3.31 1.21 1.18
N ILE A 127 3.47 1.84 2.35
CA ILE A 127 2.59 2.92 2.80
C ILE A 127 2.57 4.06 1.79
N PHE A 128 3.73 4.54 1.35
CA PHE A 128 3.82 5.63 0.37
C PHE A 128 3.24 5.26 -1.00
N THR A 129 3.48 4.04 -1.47
CA THR A 129 2.94 3.56 -2.75
C THR A 129 1.41 3.52 -2.72
N VAL A 130 0.85 2.87 -1.70
CA VAL A 130 -0.60 2.73 -1.53
C VAL A 130 -1.26 4.08 -1.32
N PHE A 131 -0.69 4.92 -0.45
CA PHE A 131 -1.18 6.27 -0.21
C PHE A 131 -1.22 7.10 -1.50
N SER A 132 -0.16 7.05 -2.32
CA SER A 132 -0.13 7.77 -3.59
C SER A 132 -1.18 7.28 -4.58
N ILE A 133 -1.43 5.97 -4.65
CA ILE A 133 -2.50 5.41 -5.50
C ILE A 133 -3.88 5.91 -5.04
N PHE A 134 -4.13 5.97 -3.73
CA PHE A 134 -5.37 6.54 -3.21
C PHE A 134 -5.53 8.02 -3.54
N LEU A 135 -4.46 8.82 -3.38
CA LEU A 135 -4.46 10.23 -3.77
C LEU A 135 -4.72 10.40 -5.26
N LEU A 136 -4.12 9.56 -6.09
CA LEU A 136 -4.29 9.58 -7.54
C LEU A 136 -5.73 9.30 -7.97
N ALA A 137 -6.40 8.37 -7.29
CA ALA A 137 -7.78 7.97 -7.58
C ALA A 137 -8.83 8.95 -7.01
N GLY A 138 -8.52 9.64 -5.91
CA GLY A 138 -9.45 10.55 -5.25
C GLY A 138 -9.30 12.03 -5.64
N PHE A 139 -8.08 12.50 -5.89
CA PHE A 139 -7.82 13.91 -6.16
C PHE A 139 -7.76 14.24 -7.66
N ASN A 140 -7.57 15.53 -7.94
CA ASN A 140 -7.45 16.10 -9.28
C ASN A 140 -8.69 15.91 -10.17
N ASN A 141 -9.85 16.25 -9.61
CA ASN A 141 -11.15 16.18 -10.29
C ASN A 141 -11.42 14.79 -10.88
N THR A 142 -11.23 13.77 -10.04
CA THR A 142 -11.46 12.37 -10.39
C THR A 142 -12.64 11.84 -9.58
N ALA A 143 -13.53 11.08 -10.22
CA ALA A 143 -14.58 10.36 -9.50
C ALA A 143 -13.97 9.11 -8.84
N PHE A 144 -13.90 9.12 -7.49
CA PHE A 144 -13.26 8.04 -6.73
C PHE A 144 -14.09 6.76 -6.70
N TYR A 145 -15.41 6.86 -6.89
CA TYR A 145 -16.30 5.71 -7.01
C TYR A 145 -17.21 5.88 -8.23
N PRO A 146 -16.73 5.47 -9.42
CA PRO A 146 -17.41 5.73 -10.68
C PRO A 146 -18.56 4.75 -10.94
N SER A 147 -19.60 5.24 -11.60
CA SER A 147 -20.72 4.44 -12.10
C SER A 147 -20.53 4.14 -13.60
N THR A 148 -20.64 2.87 -13.97
CA THR A 148 -20.52 2.42 -15.37
C THR A 148 -21.84 2.40 -16.12
N TYR A 149 -22.98 2.58 -15.43
CA TYR A 149 -24.30 2.61 -16.06
C TYR A 149 -24.69 4.03 -16.47
N ASP A 150 -24.58 4.95 -15.51
CA ASP A 150 -24.73 6.38 -15.73
C ASP A 150 -23.50 7.11 -15.17
N LEU A 151 -22.78 7.82 -16.03
CA LEU A 151 -21.59 8.58 -15.68
C LEU A 151 -21.88 9.63 -14.61
N GLN A 152 -23.04 10.30 -14.68
CA GLN A 152 -23.37 11.40 -13.78
C GLN A 152 -23.72 10.92 -12.37
N SER A 153 -24.08 9.65 -12.22
CA SER A 153 -24.28 9.00 -10.92
C SER A 153 -22.96 8.62 -10.22
N SER A 154 -21.80 9.04 -10.74
CA SER A 154 -20.50 8.77 -10.12
C SER A 154 -20.27 9.60 -8.84
N LEU A 155 -19.63 9.00 -7.84
CA LEU A 155 -19.34 9.67 -6.59
C LEU A 155 -17.97 10.35 -6.63
N THR A 156 -17.97 11.60 -6.20
CA THR A 156 -16.82 12.50 -6.11
C THR A 156 -16.69 12.97 -4.66
N ILE A 157 -15.53 13.52 -4.30
CA ILE A 157 -15.32 14.06 -2.94
C ILE A 157 -16.36 15.15 -2.62
N GLN A 158 -16.83 15.89 -3.63
CA GLN A 158 -17.76 17.00 -3.44
C GLN A 158 -19.20 16.53 -3.19
N ASN A 159 -19.66 15.47 -3.86
CA ASN A 159 -21.05 15.00 -3.75
C ASN A 159 -21.25 13.91 -2.68
N ALA A 160 -20.18 13.20 -2.28
CA ALA A 160 -20.25 12.08 -1.34
C ALA A 160 -19.64 12.39 0.04
N SER A 161 -19.45 13.67 0.37
CA SER A 161 -18.97 14.11 1.68
C SER A 161 -20.11 14.33 2.67
N SER A 162 -19.82 14.12 3.96
CA SER A 162 -20.73 14.46 5.05
C SER A 162 -20.91 15.97 5.21
N SER A 163 -21.91 16.39 5.99
CA SER A 163 -22.14 17.79 6.33
C SER A 163 -20.91 18.44 6.97
N LYS A 164 -20.77 19.77 6.82
CA LYS A 164 -19.64 20.53 7.38
C LYS A 164 -19.47 20.31 8.88
N TYR A 165 -20.58 20.20 9.62
CA TYR A 165 -20.55 19.92 11.06
C TYR A 165 -19.88 18.57 11.36
N THR A 166 -20.37 17.49 10.75
CA THR A 166 -19.83 16.14 10.95
C THR A 166 -18.36 16.06 10.53
N LEU A 167 -18.00 16.64 9.39
CA LEU A 167 -16.62 16.65 8.90
C LEU A 167 -15.68 17.41 9.86
N THR A 168 -16.15 18.53 10.41
CA THR A 168 -15.40 19.32 11.40
C THR A 168 -15.14 18.50 12.66
N VAL A 169 -16.18 17.83 13.21
CA VAL A 169 -16.01 16.97 14.39
C VAL A 169 -15.04 15.81 14.11
N MET A 170 -15.19 15.13 12.98
CA MET A 170 -14.29 14.02 12.60
C MET A 170 -12.85 14.49 12.37
N SER A 171 -12.65 15.71 11.90
CA SER A 171 -11.30 16.29 11.77
C SER A 171 -10.61 16.46 13.13
N TYR A 172 -11.33 16.91 14.15
CA TYR A 172 -10.81 16.99 15.52
C TYR A 172 -10.51 15.62 16.10
N VAL A 173 -11.39 14.63 15.89
CA VAL A 173 -11.14 13.24 16.33
C VAL A 173 -9.90 12.67 15.64
N SER A 174 -9.70 12.98 14.36
CA SER A 174 -8.53 12.53 13.59
C SER A 174 -7.20 13.10 14.10
N LEU A 175 -7.20 14.20 14.86
CA LEU A 175 -6.00 14.70 15.55
C LEU A 175 -5.50 13.73 16.63
N LEU A 176 -6.30 12.73 17.05
CA LEU A 176 -5.89 11.68 17.98
C LEU A 176 -5.12 10.52 17.31
N VAL A 177 -5.03 10.48 15.97
CA VAL A 177 -4.29 9.43 15.25
C VAL A 177 -2.82 9.27 15.72
N PRO A 178 -2.05 10.33 16.03
CA PRO A 178 -0.70 10.19 16.57
C PRO A 178 -0.63 9.42 17.89
N PHE A 179 -1.64 9.55 18.76
CA PHE A 179 -1.73 8.79 20.01
C PHE A 179 -1.90 7.29 19.73
N VAL A 180 -2.75 6.93 18.78
CA VAL A 180 -2.96 5.54 18.35
C VAL A 180 -1.66 4.96 17.76
N ILE A 181 -0.96 5.73 16.92
CA ILE A 181 0.33 5.33 16.35
C ILE A 181 1.37 5.10 17.45
N ALA A 182 1.44 5.99 18.45
CA ALA A 182 2.37 5.86 19.57
C ALA A 182 2.14 4.58 20.39
N TYR A 183 0.88 4.25 20.67
CA TYR A 183 0.51 3.01 21.35
C TYR A 183 0.88 1.77 20.52
N ILE A 184 0.53 1.75 19.22
CA ILE A 184 0.87 0.64 18.32
C ILE A 184 2.39 0.45 18.28
N TRP A 185 3.15 1.54 18.14
CA TRP A 185 4.61 1.50 18.16
C TRP A 185 5.16 0.95 19.49
N TYR A 186 4.61 1.40 20.63
CA TYR A 186 5.03 0.91 21.94
C TYR A 186 4.77 -0.59 22.10
N ALA A 187 3.58 -1.07 21.71
CA ALA A 187 3.21 -2.48 21.76
C ALA A 187 4.15 -3.34 20.90
N TRP A 188 4.36 -2.95 19.63
CA TRP A 188 5.27 -3.65 18.73
C TRP A 188 6.73 -3.60 19.19
N LYS A 189 7.18 -2.47 19.73
CA LYS A 189 8.51 -2.34 20.32
C LYS A 189 8.67 -3.28 21.51
N SER A 190 7.64 -3.42 22.35
CA SER A 190 7.67 -4.32 23.51
C SER A 190 7.72 -5.79 23.11
N LEU A 191 6.92 -6.19 22.12
CA LEU A 191 6.87 -7.56 21.60
C LEU A 191 8.19 -7.96 20.89
N ASN A 192 8.78 -7.05 20.12
CA ASN A 192 9.97 -7.33 19.32
C ASN A 192 11.30 -7.00 20.02
N LYS A 193 11.32 -6.82 21.36
CA LYS A 193 12.58 -6.59 22.10
C LYS A 193 13.54 -7.77 21.99
N LYS A 194 13.01 -8.99 22.04
CA LYS A 194 13.77 -10.23 21.95
C LYS A 194 13.39 -10.95 20.66
N LYS A 195 14.38 -11.43 19.91
CA LYS A 195 14.11 -12.30 18.76
C LYS A 195 13.59 -13.64 19.24
N ILE A 196 12.65 -14.20 18.50
CA ILE A 196 12.07 -15.51 18.82
C ILE A 196 13.12 -16.59 18.54
N ASN A 197 13.41 -17.40 19.55
CA ASN A 197 14.33 -18.54 19.48
C ASN A 197 13.59 -19.83 19.87
N GLU A 198 14.06 -20.99 19.38
CA GLU A 198 13.45 -22.30 19.67
C GLU A 198 13.41 -22.60 21.17
N LYS A 199 14.42 -22.14 21.92
CA LYS A 199 14.50 -22.29 23.38
C LYS A 199 13.39 -21.53 24.12
N ASP A 200 12.90 -20.44 23.55
CA ASP A 200 11.81 -19.66 24.15
C ASP A 200 10.48 -20.39 23.99
N ILE A 201 10.29 -21.12 22.90
CA ILE A 201 9.07 -21.90 22.65
C ILE A 201 9.03 -23.15 23.54
N ILE A 202 10.19 -23.81 23.74
CA ILE A 202 10.28 -25.06 24.53
C ILE A 202 10.16 -24.81 26.03
N ASN A 203 10.62 -23.66 26.52
CA ASN A 203 10.61 -23.34 27.95
C ASN A 203 9.29 -22.71 28.43
N ASP A 204 8.36 -22.42 27.52
CA ASP A 204 7.11 -21.70 27.82
C ASP A 204 5.89 -22.61 27.57
N ASP A 205 5.81 -23.69 28.36
CA ASP A 205 4.80 -24.76 28.25
C ASP A 205 3.35 -24.29 28.52
N MET A 206 3.14 -23.03 28.94
CA MET A 206 1.83 -22.50 29.36
C MET A 206 1.42 -21.17 28.70
N ALA A 207 2.14 -20.70 27.68
CA ALA A 207 1.94 -19.35 27.12
C ALA A 207 1.52 -19.30 25.63
N TYR A 208 0.98 -20.40 25.09
CA TYR A 208 0.39 -20.43 23.75
C TYR A 208 -1.08 -20.82 23.76
#